data_AF-A0A9P1C7R0-F1
#
_entry.id   AF-A0A9P1C7R0-F1
#
_cell.length_a   1.000
_cell.length_b   1.000
_cell.length_c   1.000
_cell.angle_alpha   90.00
_cell.angle_beta   90.00
_cell.angle_gamma   90.00
#
_symmetry.space_group_name_H-M   'P 1'
#
loop_
_entity.id
_entity.type
_entity.pdbx_description
1 polymer ?
#
loop_
_entity_poly.entity_id
_entity_poly.type
_entity_poly.pdbx_seq_one_letter_code
_entity_poly.pdbx_strand_id
1 'polypeptide(L)'
;EINRHCRQLISDHVLWCQQIDKRHQGPCVHGDITQIMPANSFRPHDNFENKMKSINKAKLKKRQFCFTHNRKCPIFGEAARESDFDLSGLPCPDHSRAGHGLGREGPTAPVFGAHAKYHVACQTPMLLIENVPDRDLDKDMIAKLYSKHYTIRCLNVKPEHQGHSGVARERIYLILALKGLVEEIANPEVIYNQVSDFIMQYVKTEPQDC
;
A
#
# COMPACT_ATOMS: atom_id res chain seq x y z
N GLU A 1 19.71 3.64 -1.08
CA GLU A 1 19.31 2.50 -0.23
C GLU A 1 18.48 3.05 0.94
N ILE A 2 17.24 2.57 1.14
CA ILE A 2 16.38 3.06 2.24
C ILE A 2 16.79 2.31 3.51
N ASN A 3 17.45 3.00 4.46
CA ASN A 3 17.83 2.43 5.76
C ASN A 3 16.57 1.96 6.54
N ARG A 4 16.64 0.89 7.34
CA ARG A 4 15.57 0.47 8.26
C ARG A 4 15.14 1.56 9.26
N HIS A 5 16.02 2.51 9.52
CA HIS A 5 15.80 3.72 10.32
C HIS A 5 15.32 4.92 9.48
N CYS A 6 15.25 4.77 8.17
CA CYS A 6 14.67 5.76 7.29
C CYS A 6 13.19 5.89 7.61
N ARG A 7 12.84 7.06 8.11
CA ARG A 7 11.48 7.54 8.38
C ARG A 7 11.23 8.83 7.62
N GLN A 8 11.96 8.99 6.50
CA GLN A 8 12.03 10.23 5.75
C GLN A 8 10.67 10.45 5.08
N LEU A 9 9.87 11.30 5.72
CA LEU A 9 8.79 11.99 5.02
C LEU A 9 9.45 12.84 3.93
N ILE A 10 8.75 13.04 2.81
CA ILE A 10 9.09 14.11 1.89
C ILE A 10 8.73 15.42 2.62
N SER A 11 9.64 15.86 3.49
CA SER A 11 9.49 17.02 4.36
C SER A 11 9.07 18.24 3.56
N ASP A 12 9.60 18.36 2.34
CA ASP A 12 9.38 19.48 1.45
C ASP A 12 7.90 19.63 1.07
N HIS A 13 7.18 18.52 0.89
CA HIS A 13 5.75 18.57 0.60
C HIS A 13 4.95 19.06 1.82
N VAL A 14 5.29 18.57 3.02
CA VAL A 14 4.63 19.00 4.27
C VAL A 14 4.93 20.46 4.56
N LEU A 15 6.18 20.89 4.38
CA LEU A 15 6.62 22.28 4.57
C LEU A 15 5.92 23.21 3.57
N TRP A 16 5.79 22.79 2.31
CA TRP A 16 5.03 23.53 1.31
C TRP A 16 3.54 23.63 1.67
N CYS A 17 2.90 22.52 2.07
CA CYS A 17 1.51 22.56 2.53
C CYS A 17 1.33 23.50 3.72
N GLN A 18 2.27 23.55 4.67
CA GLN A 18 2.24 24.45 5.81
C GLN A 18 2.38 25.94 5.45
N GLN A 19 3.05 26.25 4.34
CA GLN A 19 3.11 27.62 3.83
C GLN A 19 1.76 28.09 3.28
N ILE A 20 0.95 27.18 2.73
CA ILE A 20 -0.35 27.47 2.13
C ILE A 20 -1.47 27.40 3.18
N ASP A 21 -1.52 26.33 3.97
CA ASP A 21 -2.44 26.17 5.09
C ASP A 21 -1.65 25.92 6.38
N LYS A 22 -1.52 26.97 7.19
CA LYS A 22 -0.84 26.94 8.49
C LYS A 22 -1.48 25.98 9.50
N ARG A 23 -2.69 25.49 9.24
CA ARG A 23 -3.38 24.48 10.08
C ARG A 23 -2.93 23.06 9.73
N HIS A 24 -2.19 22.86 8.65
CA HIS A 24 -1.71 21.55 8.23
C HIS A 24 -0.66 21.02 9.23
N GLN A 25 -1.11 20.18 10.16
CA GLN A 25 -0.20 19.46 11.05
C GLN A 25 0.53 18.38 10.24
N GLY A 26 1.83 18.22 10.52
CA GLY A 26 2.60 17.15 9.88
C GLY A 26 2.00 15.76 10.17
N PRO A 27 2.15 14.79 9.26
CA PRO A 27 1.54 13.48 9.43
C PRO A 27 2.14 12.72 10.61
N CYS A 28 1.34 11.82 11.20
CA CYS A 28 1.85 10.86 12.18
C CYS A 28 2.70 9.80 11.49
N VAL A 29 3.98 9.69 11.86
CA VAL A 29 4.84 8.59 11.42
C VAL A 29 4.79 7.49 12.46
N HIS A 30 4.15 6.38 12.13
CA HIS A 30 4.10 5.19 12.97
C HIS A 30 5.20 4.18 12.61
N GLY A 31 5.34 3.14 13.44
CA GLY A 31 6.25 2.03 13.16
C GLY A 31 5.64 1.02 12.20
N ASP A 32 6.13 -0.22 12.28
CA ASP A 32 5.61 -1.33 11.48
C ASP A 32 4.09 -1.53 11.71
N ILE A 33 3.32 -1.73 10.65
CA ILE A 33 1.87 -1.91 10.71
C ILE A 33 1.46 -3.17 11.48
N THR A 34 2.32 -4.18 11.62
CA THR A 34 2.04 -5.34 12.49
C THR A 34 1.92 -4.93 13.96
N GLN A 35 2.51 -3.80 14.36
CA GLN A 35 2.43 -3.31 15.74
C GLN A 35 1.07 -2.69 16.08
N ILE A 36 0.16 -2.54 15.13
CA ILE A 36 -1.25 -2.22 15.40
C ILE A 36 -1.94 -3.35 16.18
N MET A 37 -1.35 -4.54 16.26
CA MET A 37 -1.83 -5.66 17.07
C MET A 37 -0.99 -5.84 18.34
N PRO A 38 -1.52 -6.43 19.42
CA PRO A 38 -0.76 -6.84 20.59
C PRO A 38 0.47 -7.67 20.22
N ALA A 39 1.52 -7.59 21.04
CA ALA A 39 2.67 -8.47 20.87
C ALA A 39 2.23 -9.93 20.92
N ASN A 40 2.90 -10.81 20.16
CA ASN A 40 2.59 -12.24 20.08
C ASN A 40 1.18 -12.57 19.54
N SER A 41 0.56 -11.66 18.78
CA SER A 41 -0.74 -11.92 18.13
C SER A 41 -0.68 -13.00 17.04
N PHE A 42 0.51 -13.35 16.57
CA PHE A 42 0.78 -14.45 15.64
C PHE A 42 2.20 -14.95 15.92
N ARG A 43 2.50 -16.21 15.53
CA ARG A 43 3.85 -16.77 15.66
C ARG A 43 4.60 -16.67 14.32
N PRO A 44 5.88 -16.27 14.31
CA PRO A 44 6.64 -16.12 13.06
C PRO A 44 6.73 -17.41 12.23
N HIS A 45 6.77 -18.57 12.89
CA HIS A 45 6.94 -19.88 12.26
C HIS A 45 5.62 -20.58 11.90
N ASP A 46 4.47 -19.96 12.20
CA ASP A 46 3.18 -20.48 11.73
C ASP A 46 3.11 -20.36 10.19
N ASN A 47 2.42 -21.29 9.54
CA ASN A 47 2.08 -21.14 8.12
C ASN A 47 1.14 -19.95 7.90
N PHE A 48 1.01 -19.50 6.65
CA PHE A 48 0.18 -18.37 6.26
C PHE A 48 -1.25 -18.43 6.85
N GLU A 49 -1.94 -19.57 6.72
CA GLU A 49 -3.32 -19.72 7.17
C GLU A 49 -3.47 -19.56 8.69
N ASN A 50 -2.56 -20.14 9.47
CA ASN A 50 -2.56 -20.02 10.93
C ASN A 50 -2.17 -18.60 11.38
N LYS A 51 -1.24 -17.94 10.69
CA LYS A 51 -0.94 -16.51 10.89
C LYS A 51 -2.19 -15.67 10.67
N MET A 52 -2.90 -15.84 9.55
CA MET A 52 -4.09 -15.06 9.22
C MET A 52 -5.24 -15.31 10.20
N LYS A 53 -5.45 -16.56 10.64
CA LYS A 53 -6.42 -16.85 11.72
C LYS A 53 -6.09 -16.10 13.00
N SER A 54 -4.81 -16.07 13.39
CA SER A 54 -4.37 -15.42 14.62
C SER A 54 -4.46 -13.89 14.52
N ILE A 55 -4.03 -13.32 13.39
CA ILE A 55 -4.19 -11.90 13.05
C ILE A 55 -5.66 -11.51 13.10
N ASN A 56 -6.56 -12.27 12.45
CA ASN A 56 -8.00 -11.98 12.42
C ASN A 56 -8.65 -12.04 13.79
N LYS A 57 -8.17 -12.88 14.72
CA LYS A 57 -8.65 -12.94 16.11
C LYS A 57 -8.10 -11.81 17.00
N ALA A 58 -6.91 -11.29 16.72
CA ALA A 58 -6.25 -10.28 17.57
C ALA A 58 -7.05 -8.96 17.64
N LYS A 59 -7.07 -8.27 18.77
CA LYS A 59 -7.71 -6.94 18.84
C LYS A 59 -6.80 -5.88 18.22
N LEU A 60 -7.35 -4.97 17.40
CA LEU A 60 -6.58 -3.81 16.94
C LEU A 60 -6.35 -2.84 18.12
N LYS A 61 -5.12 -2.34 18.23
CA LYS A 61 -4.77 -1.26 19.16
C LYS A 61 -5.38 0.04 18.64
N LYS A 62 -5.76 0.91 19.59
CA LYS A 62 -6.24 2.26 19.26
C LYS A 62 -5.11 3.27 19.10
N ARG A 63 -3.93 3.00 19.66
CA ARG A 63 -2.79 3.92 19.71
C ARG A 63 -1.48 3.18 19.44
N GLN A 64 -0.57 3.83 18.71
CA GLN A 64 0.79 3.37 18.44
C GLN A 64 1.78 4.51 18.70
N PHE A 65 3.02 4.16 19.02
CA PHE A 65 4.07 5.16 19.11
C PHE A 65 4.22 5.89 17.77
N CYS A 66 4.27 7.21 17.83
CA CYS A 66 4.41 8.11 16.70
C CYS A 66 5.75 8.82 16.84
N PHE A 67 6.60 8.67 15.83
CA PHE A 67 7.94 9.27 15.80
C PHE A 67 7.88 10.79 15.59
N THR A 68 6.86 11.30 14.87
CA THR A 68 6.64 12.75 14.68
C THR A 68 6.39 13.47 16.02
N HIS A 69 5.55 12.88 16.86
CA HIS A 69 5.09 13.51 18.11
C HIS A 69 5.80 12.98 19.37
N ASN A 70 6.72 12.02 19.20
CA ASN A 70 7.43 11.31 20.28
C ASN A 70 6.50 10.81 21.41
N ARG A 71 5.31 10.31 21.07
CA ARG A 71 4.29 9.82 22.01
C ARG A 71 3.38 8.79 21.37
N LYS A 72 2.51 8.13 22.16
CA LYS A 72 1.47 7.25 21.61
C LYS A 72 0.35 8.07 20.98
N CYS A 73 0.31 8.18 19.65
CA CYS A 73 -0.80 8.80 18.93
C CYS A 73 -1.88 7.76 18.58
N PRO A 74 -3.13 8.19 18.35
CA PRO A 74 -4.14 7.33 17.76
C PRO A 74 -3.64 6.75 16.42
N ILE A 75 -3.83 5.45 16.20
CA ILE A 75 -3.61 4.81 14.89
C ILE A 75 -4.70 5.27 13.89
N PHE A 76 -5.76 5.88 14.43
CA PHE A 76 -6.86 6.52 13.75
C PHE A 76 -7.17 7.81 14.48
N GLY A 77 -6.57 8.92 14.05
CA GLY A 77 -7.16 10.22 14.39
C GLY A 77 -8.58 10.29 13.85
N GLU A 78 -9.40 11.23 14.33
CA GLU A 78 -10.74 11.45 13.76
C GLU A 78 -10.67 11.62 12.23
N ALA A 79 -9.71 12.44 11.76
CA ALA A 79 -9.45 12.64 10.35
C ALA A 79 -9.10 11.35 9.55
N ALA A 80 -8.43 10.38 10.17
CA ALA A 80 -8.07 9.13 9.47
C ALA A 80 -9.28 8.20 9.29
N ARG A 81 -10.31 8.31 10.14
CA ARG A 81 -11.57 7.57 9.98
C ARG A 81 -12.47 8.15 8.91
N GLU A 82 -12.27 9.42 8.60
CA GLU A 82 -12.95 10.15 7.53
C GLU A 82 -12.21 10.02 6.19
N SER A 83 -11.09 9.29 6.15
CA SER A 83 -10.33 9.12 4.90
C SER A 83 -11.06 8.15 3.96
N ASP A 84 -11.52 8.67 2.82
CA ASP A 84 -12.15 7.87 1.78
C ASP A 84 -11.15 7.04 0.96
N PHE A 85 -9.86 7.40 1.04
CA PHE A 85 -8.81 6.85 0.22
C PHE A 85 -7.55 6.53 1.03
N ASP A 86 -6.87 5.44 0.68
CA ASP A 86 -5.52 5.11 1.15
C ASP A 86 -4.63 4.70 -0.03
N LEU A 87 -3.38 5.17 -0.01
CA LEU A 87 -2.33 4.76 -0.93
C LEU A 87 -1.20 4.11 -0.14
N SER A 88 -0.92 2.85 -0.44
CA SER A 88 0.05 2.05 0.30
C SER A 88 1.03 1.33 -0.62
N GLY A 89 2.31 1.28 -0.23
CA GLY A 89 3.33 0.43 -0.83
C GLY A 89 3.69 -0.70 0.13
N LEU A 90 3.21 -1.91 -0.13
CA LEU A 90 3.44 -3.06 0.75
C LEU A 90 4.81 -3.70 0.47
N PRO A 91 5.52 -4.19 1.49
CA PRO A 91 6.85 -4.76 1.32
C PRO A 91 6.81 -5.99 0.41
N CYS A 92 7.65 -5.97 -0.63
CA CYS A 92 7.78 -7.01 -1.64
C CYS A 92 8.99 -7.97 -1.53
N PRO A 93 9.93 -7.91 -0.55
CA PRO A 93 11.10 -8.79 -0.56
C PRO A 93 10.78 -10.28 -0.67
N ASP A 94 9.70 -10.77 -0.07
CA ASP A 94 9.36 -12.20 -0.15
C ASP A 94 8.67 -12.58 -1.47
N HIS A 95 8.11 -11.61 -2.18
CA HIS A 95 7.34 -11.82 -3.40
C HIS A 95 8.18 -11.60 -4.67
N SER A 96 9.15 -10.68 -4.62
CA SER A 96 9.99 -10.38 -5.79
C SER A 96 11.02 -11.49 -6.07
N ARG A 97 11.31 -11.76 -7.35
CA ARG A 97 12.40 -12.66 -7.78
C ARG A 97 13.78 -12.22 -7.29
N ALA A 98 13.97 -10.91 -7.12
CA ALA A 98 15.21 -10.33 -6.62
C ALA A 98 15.35 -10.41 -5.08
N GLY A 99 14.30 -10.87 -4.39
CA GLY A 99 14.28 -11.01 -2.94
C GLY A 99 14.36 -12.46 -2.49
N HIS A 100 13.68 -12.80 -1.40
CA HIS A 100 13.78 -14.12 -0.77
C HIS A 100 12.94 -15.20 -1.45
N GLY A 101 11.94 -14.83 -2.26
CA GLY A 101 11.08 -15.78 -2.98
C GLY A 101 10.25 -16.70 -2.07
N LEU A 102 10.01 -16.30 -0.82
CA LEU A 102 9.25 -17.08 0.17
C LEU A 102 7.72 -16.93 -0.02
N GLY A 103 7.28 -15.97 -0.82
CA GLY A 103 5.89 -15.63 -1.05
C GLY A 103 5.13 -15.41 0.25
N ARG A 104 3.91 -15.96 0.32
CA ARG A 104 3.02 -15.84 1.49
C ARG A 104 3.52 -16.50 2.78
N GLU A 105 4.57 -17.32 2.73
CA GLU A 105 5.17 -17.91 3.93
C GLU A 105 6.27 -17.03 4.52
N GLY A 106 6.69 -16.00 3.79
CA GLY A 106 7.75 -15.09 4.19
C GLY A 106 7.43 -14.23 5.41
N PRO A 107 8.47 -13.61 6.00
CA PRO A 107 8.35 -12.70 7.14
C PRO A 107 7.47 -11.45 6.88
N THR A 108 7.21 -11.09 5.63
CA THR A 108 6.35 -9.95 5.25
C THR A 108 4.86 -10.29 5.22
N ALA A 109 4.47 -11.57 5.19
CA ALA A 109 3.05 -11.95 5.14
C ALA A 109 2.16 -11.37 6.27
N PRO A 110 2.64 -11.26 7.53
CA PRO A 110 1.89 -10.58 8.58
C PRO A 110 1.64 -9.09 8.31
N VAL A 111 2.48 -8.42 7.52
CA VAL A 111 2.29 -7.02 7.12
C VAL A 111 1.04 -6.90 6.24
N PHE A 112 0.89 -7.77 5.23
CA PHE A 112 -0.31 -7.84 4.39
C PHE A 112 -1.56 -8.16 5.21
N GLY A 113 -1.47 -9.13 6.13
CA GLY A 113 -2.59 -9.49 7.00
C GLY A 113 -3.01 -8.36 7.95
N ALA A 114 -2.05 -7.67 8.55
CA ALA A 114 -2.30 -6.53 9.42
C ALA A 114 -2.94 -5.36 8.65
N HIS A 115 -2.42 -5.04 7.46
CA HIS A 115 -2.96 -4.02 6.57
C HIS A 115 -4.41 -4.34 6.13
N ALA A 116 -4.67 -5.59 5.72
CA ALA A 116 -6.01 -6.01 5.32
C ALA A 116 -7.00 -5.88 6.48
N LYS A 117 -6.61 -6.41 7.64
CA LYS A 117 -7.42 -6.31 8.86
C LYS A 117 -7.70 -4.86 9.26
N TYR A 118 -6.70 -4.00 9.14
CA TYR A 118 -6.80 -2.58 9.42
C TYR A 118 -7.89 -1.92 8.56
N HIS A 119 -7.80 -2.04 7.24
CA HIS A 119 -8.76 -1.39 6.34
C HIS A 119 -10.16 -2.00 6.40
N VAL A 120 -10.25 -3.33 6.57
CA VAL A 120 -11.55 -3.98 6.79
C VAL A 120 -12.21 -3.47 8.08
N ALA A 121 -11.46 -3.28 9.16
CA ALA A 121 -12.02 -2.75 10.40
C ALA A 121 -12.46 -1.28 10.27
N CYS A 122 -11.84 -0.53 9.37
CA CYS A 122 -12.13 0.89 9.17
C CYS A 122 -13.13 1.15 8.06
N GLN A 123 -13.47 0.13 7.28
CA GLN A 123 -14.32 0.28 6.09
C GLN A 123 -13.77 1.38 5.18
N THR A 124 -12.45 1.44 4.98
CA THR A 124 -11.83 2.44 4.09
C THR A 124 -12.44 2.26 2.69
N PRO A 125 -13.09 3.28 2.11
CA PRO A 125 -13.84 3.12 0.86
C PRO A 125 -12.97 2.67 -0.32
N MET A 126 -11.80 3.27 -0.52
CA MET A 126 -10.92 2.95 -1.63
C MET A 126 -9.46 2.78 -1.16
N LEU A 127 -8.79 1.72 -1.63
CA LEU A 127 -7.37 1.49 -1.41
C LEU A 127 -6.65 1.40 -2.76
N LEU A 128 -5.46 1.98 -2.83
CA LEU A 128 -4.53 1.80 -3.93
C LEU A 128 -3.24 1.19 -3.37
N ILE A 129 -2.96 -0.06 -3.72
CA ILE A 129 -1.75 -0.75 -3.28
C ILE A 129 -0.77 -0.84 -4.44
N GLU A 130 0.37 -0.16 -4.35
CA GLU A 130 1.50 -0.31 -5.27
C GLU A 130 2.37 -1.49 -4.86
N ASN A 131 2.81 -2.29 -5.83
CA ASN A 131 3.73 -3.39 -5.61
C ASN A 131 4.55 -3.75 -6.87
N VAL A 132 5.47 -4.70 -6.72
CA VAL A 132 6.23 -5.29 -7.83
C VAL A 132 5.31 -5.87 -8.91
N PRO A 133 5.80 -6.02 -10.17
CA PRO A 133 4.97 -6.47 -11.28
C PRO A 133 4.16 -7.74 -11.01
N ASP A 134 3.05 -7.90 -11.74
CA ASP A 134 2.07 -8.98 -11.57
C ASP A 134 2.68 -10.39 -11.49
N ARG A 135 3.74 -10.64 -12.26
CA ARG A 135 4.45 -11.92 -12.31
C ARG A 135 5.14 -12.34 -11.00
N ASP A 136 5.27 -11.40 -10.05
CA ASP A 136 5.98 -11.61 -8.79
C ASP A 136 5.02 -11.51 -7.57
N LEU A 137 3.85 -10.90 -7.71
CA LEU A 137 2.90 -10.74 -6.60
C LEU A 137 1.96 -11.95 -6.48
N ASP A 138 1.84 -12.52 -5.26
CA ASP A 138 0.86 -13.59 -4.96
C ASP A 138 -0.56 -13.01 -4.89
N LYS A 139 -1.24 -12.95 -6.03
CA LYS A 139 -2.63 -12.45 -6.13
C LYS A 139 -3.64 -13.30 -5.37
N ASP A 140 -3.39 -14.59 -5.19
CA ASP A 140 -4.30 -15.46 -4.42
C ASP A 140 -4.26 -15.09 -2.94
N MET A 141 -3.08 -14.76 -2.41
CA MET A 141 -2.93 -14.21 -1.07
C MET A 141 -3.73 -12.91 -0.92
N ILE A 142 -3.59 -11.97 -1.86
CA ILE A 142 -4.34 -10.70 -1.85
C ILE A 142 -5.85 -10.96 -1.90
N ALA A 143 -6.31 -11.82 -2.81
CA ALA A 143 -7.71 -12.17 -2.93
C ALA A 143 -8.26 -12.77 -1.62
N LYS A 144 -7.54 -13.69 -0.98
CA LYS A 144 -7.92 -14.25 0.33
C LYS A 144 -8.07 -13.18 1.42
N LEU A 145 -7.23 -12.15 1.40
CA LEU A 145 -7.23 -11.10 2.42
C LEU A 145 -8.35 -10.06 2.22
N TYR A 146 -8.58 -9.62 0.97
CA TYR A 146 -9.42 -8.45 0.70
C TYR A 146 -10.74 -8.77 0.00
N SER A 147 -10.81 -9.81 -0.84
CA SER A 147 -11.93 -9.98 -1.80
C SER A 147 -13.29 -10.18 -1.16
N LYS A 148 -13.34 -10.60 0.12
CA LYS A 148 -14.57 -10.67 0.89
C LYS A 148 -15.23 -9.30 1.04
N HIS A 149 -14.44 -8.24 1.20
CA HIS A 149 -14.90 -6.89 1.50
C HIS A 149 -14.72 -5.92 0.32
N TYR A 150 -13.73 -6.17 -0.53
CA TYR A 150 -13.35 -5.28 -1.62
C TYR A 150 -13.51 -5.97 -2.99
N THR A 151 -13.93 -5.21 -3.98
CA THR A 151 -13.69 -5.54 -5.39
C THR A 151 -12.25 -5.15 -5.72
N ILE A 152 -11.52 -6.02 -6.41
CA ILE A 152 -10.09 -5.83 -6.69
C ILE A 152 -9.90 -5.70 -8.21
N ARG A 153 -9.32 -4.59 -8.65
CA ARG A 153 -8.81 -4.39 -10.01
C ARG A 153 -7.29 -4.33 -9.99
N CYS A 154 -6.67 -4.87 -11.02
CA CYS A 154 -5.23 -4.83 -11.19
C CYS A 154 -4.90 -3.92 -12.37
N LEU A 155 -3.99 -2.98 -12.16
CA LEU A 155 -3.50 -2.10 -13.21
C LEU A 155 -2.00 -2.27 -13.36
N ASN A 156 -1.56 -2.76 -14.51
CA ASN A 156 -0.15 -2.88 -14.84
C ASN A 156 0.37 -1.57 -15.42
N VAL A 157 1.33 -0.96 -14.73
CA VAL A 157 1.87 0.34 -15.07
C VAL A 157 3.34 0.19 -15.41
N LYS A 158 3.72 0.73 -16.56
CA LYS A 158 5.10 0.80 -17.00
C LYS A 158 5.52 2.24 -17.22
N PRO A 159 6.80 2.59 -16.99
CA PRO A 159 7.28 3.95 -17.24
C PRO A 159 7.09 4.39 -18.70
N GLU A 160 7.18 3.46 -19.66
CA GLU A 160 6.92 3.74 -21.08
C GLU A 160 5.52 4.29 -21.36
N HIS A 161 4.51 3.88 -20.57
CA HIS A 161 3.14 4.37 -20.68
C HIS A 161 2.98 5.86 -20.30
N GLN A 162 4.05 6.45 -19.75
CA GLN A 162 4.15 7.86 -19.36
C GLN A 162 5.27 8.57 -20.12
N GLY A 163 5.73 7.98 -21.24
CA GLY A 163 6.79 8.53 -22.08
C GLY A 163 8.22 8.28 -21.59
N HIS A 164 8.42 7.48 -20.55
CA HIS A 164 9.74 7.22 -19.96
C HIS A 164 10.31 5.83 -20.32
N SER A 165 10.54 5.56 -21.61
CA SER A 165 11.01 4.26 -22.10
C SER A 165 12.42 3.85 -21.62
N GLY A 166 13.24 4.78 -21.12
CA GLY A 166 14.56 4.48 -20.56
C GLY A 166 14.55 3.93 -19.13
N VAL A 167 13.38 3.81 -18.49
CA VAL A 167 13.27 3.42 -17.07
C VAL A 167 12.65 2.02 -16.94
N ALA A 168 13.43 1.05 -16.45
CA ALA A 168 12.94 -0.29 -16.14
C ALA A 168 12.32 -0.36 -14.73
N ARG A 169 11.11 0.19 -14.58
CA ARG A 169 10.38 0.22 -13.29
C ARG A 169 8.90 -0.08 -13.43
N GLU A 170 8.60 -1.27 -13.94
CA GLU A 170 7.22 -1.78 -14.00
C GLU A 170 6.65 -1.97 -12.59
N ARG A 171 5.35 -1.71 -12.42
CA ARG A 171 4.61 -1.87 -11.16
C ARG A 171 3.19 -2.37 -11.42
N ILE A 172 2.64 -3.07 -10.44
CA ILE A 172 1.20 -3.31 -10.37
C ILE A 172 0.59 -2.38 -9.34
N TYR A 173 -0.58 -1.84 -9.68
CA TYR A 173 -1.43 -1.10 -8.78
C TYR A 173 -2.70 -1.92 -8.56
N LEU A 174 -2.96 -2.32 -7.32
CA LEU A 174 -4.20 -2.97 -6.93
C LEU A 174 -5.18 -1.89 -6.46
N ILE A 175 -6.27 -1.72 -7.21
CA ILE A 175 -7.35 -0.79 -6.86
C ILE A 175 -8.43 -1.61 -6.14
N LEU A 176 -8.64 -1.33 -4.87
CA LEU A 176 -9.60 -2.03 -4.02
C LEU A 176 -10.75 -1.08 -3.69
N ALA A 177 -11.96 -1.40 -4.14
CA ALA A 177 -13.17 -0.62 -3.88
C ALA A 177 -14.08 -1.38 -2.91
N LEU A 178 -14.49 -0.74 -1.81
CA LEU A 178 -15.31 -1.36 -0.78
C LEU A 178 -16.71 -1.68 -1.31
N LYS A 179 -17.09 -2.96 -1.20
CA LYS A 179 -18.37 -3.46 -1.72
C LYS A 179 -19.54 -2.82 -1.00
N GLY A 180 -20.51 -2.33 -1.77
CA GLY A 180 -21.73 -1.70 -1.25
C GLY A 180 -21.57 -0.24 -0.82
N LEU A 181 -20.35 0.31 -0.85
CA LEU A 181 -20.10 1.73 -0.57
C LEU A 181 -19.55 2.48 -1.79
N VAL A 182 -18.69 1.85 -2.58
CA VAL A 182 -18.07 2.46 -3.77
C VAL A 182 -18.66 1.87 -5.04
N GLU A 183 -19.03 2.75 -5.96
CA GLU A 183 -19.48 2.40 -7.31
C GLU A 183 -18.41 2.81 -8.34
N GLU A 184 -18.00 1.85 -9.17
CA GLU A 184 -17.05 2.07 -10.26
C GLU A 184 -17.82 2.59 -11.48
N ILE A 185 -17.73 3.91 -11.74
CA ILE A 185 -18.42 4.55 -12.88
C ILE A 185 -17.75 4.25 -14.24
N ALA A 186 -16.51 3.78 -14.22
CA ALA A 186 -15.74 3.44 -15.41
C ALA A 186 -14.59 2.49 -15.05
N ASN A 187 -14.22 1.62 -16.00
CA ASN A 187 -13.13 0.67 -15.81
C ASN A 187 -11.77 1.42 -15.76
N PRO A 188 -11.02 1.35 -14.65
CA PRO A 188 -9.74 2.03 -14.51
C PRO A 188 -8.69 1.63 -15.56
N GLU A 189 -8.71 0.37 -16.02
CA GLU A 189 -7.79 -0.12 -17.05
C GLU A 189 -8.05 0.54 -18.40
N VAL A 190 -9.32 0.72 -18.76
CA VAL A 190 -9.72 1.39 -20.00
C VAL A 190 -9.30 2.86 -19.97
N ILE A 191 -9.59 3.56 -18.87
CA ILE A 191 -9.20 4.97 -18.70
C ILE A 191 -7.68 5.10 -18.76
N TYR A 192 -6.95 4.25 -18.03
CA TYR A 192 -5.50 4.30 -17.99
C TYR A 192 -4.90 4.11 -19.38
N ASN A 193 -5.35 3.09 -20.13
CA ASN A 193 -4.84 2.82 -21.47
C ASN A 193 -5.12 4.00 -22.41
N GLN A 194 -6.32 4.59 -22.37
CA GLN A 194 -6.65 5.77 -23.18
C GLN A 194 -5.74 6.97 -22.88
N VAL A 195 -5.49 7.24 -21.59
CA VAL A 195 -4.60 8.34 -21.17
C VAL A 195 -3.16 8.05 -21.55
N SER A 196 -2.70 6.81 -21.38
CA SER A 196 -1.35 6.40 -21.74
C SER A 196 -1.11 6.45 -23.25
N ASP A 197 -2.06 5.97 -24.06
CA ASP A 197 -2.01 6.07 -25.53
C ASP A 197 -1.92 7.52 -25.98
N PHE A 198 -2.70 8.40 -25.35
CA PHE A 198 -2.62 9.84 -25.59
C PHE A 198 -1.22 10.36 -25.24
N ILE A 199 -0.70 10.13 -24.02
CA ILE A 199 0.60 10.64 -23.57
C ILE A 199 1.73 10.17 -24.49
N MET A 200 1.74 8.89 -24.88
CA MET A 200 2.79 8.32 -25.74
C MET A 200 2.83 8.95 -27.13
N GLN A 201 1.77 9.61 -27.59
CA GLN A 201 1.78 10.39 -28.84
C GLN A 201 2.56 11.70 -28.72
N TYR A 202 2.70 12.26 -27.52
CA TYR A 202 3.33 13.57 -27.30
C TYR A 202 4.71 13.48 -26.65
N VAL A 203 4.94 12.46 -25.81
CA VAL A 203 6.15 12.34 -25.02
C VAL A 203 6.71 10.93 -25.17
N LYS A 204 7.91 10.83 -25.73
CA LYS A 204 8.67 9.59 -25.80
C LYS A 204 10.15 9.88 -25.61
N THR A 205 10.68 9.51 -24.45
CA THR A 205 12.13 9.50 -24.26
C THR A 205 12.69 8.33 -25.05
N GLU A 206 13.69 8.58 -25.90
CA GLU A 206 14.48 7.53 -26.52
C GLU A 206 15.71 7.27 -25.64
N PRO A 207 15.92 6.03 -25.16
CA PRO A 207 17.18 5.68 -24.52
C PRO A 207 18.31 5.90 -25.53
N GLN A 208 19.33 6.65 -25.15
CA GLN A 208 20.58 6.72 -25.90
C GLN A 208 21.63 5.93 -25.13
N ASP A 209 22.22 4.94 -25.79
CA ASP A 209 23.39 4.25 -25.26
C ASP A 209 24.53 5.28 -25.19
N CYS A 210 25.12 5.44 -24.00
CA CYS A 210 26.35 6.20 -23.80
C CYS A 210 27.59 5.31 -23.98
#